data_AF-A0A2H6GLZ0-F1
#
_entry.id   AF-A0A2H6GLZ0-F1
#
_cell.length_a   1.000
_cell.length_b   1.000
_cell.length_c   1.000
_cell.angle_alpha   90.00
_cell.angle_beta   90.00
_cell.angle_gamma   90.00
#
_symmetry.space_group_name_H-M   'P 1'
#
loop_
_entity.id
_entity.type
_entity.pdbx_description
1 polymer ?
#
loop_
_entity_poly.entity_id
_entity_poly.type
_entity_poly.pdbx_seq_one_letter_code
_entity_poly.pdbx_strand_id
1 'polypeptide(L)'
;MAGERVFVDTNVILEAHRVGCWNAICGSFSIETVEKCVRESTSGNPDKPGYIHVSENELRERLTSVHQVSQAEIVKLVLSHSECYVLDDGEQQLLARLYADEILPSQDILVLTPDKAAIIAARELGWLDSWTSLDALAREAGVGRAILRQLRTQYQDAWLSSTKTKVVLGALT
;
A
#
# COMPACT_ATOMS: atom_id res chain seq x y z
N MET A 1 8.01 -22.01 -1.27
CA MET A 1 8.55 -20.90 -0.47
C MET A 1 7.52 -19.80 -0.58
N ALA A 2 6.98 -19.30 0.53
CA ALA A 2 6.11 -18.12 0.47
C ALA A 2 6.98 -16.94 0.04
N GLY A 3 6.53 -16.17 -0.95
CA GLY A 3 7.22 -14.94 -1.34
C GLY A 3 7.18 -13.93 -0.20
N GLU A 4 8.05 -12.92 -0.24
CA GLU A 4 8.04 -11.80 0.70
C GLU A 4 6.63 -11.21 0.85
N ARG A 5 6.25 -10.84 2.07
CA ARG A 5 4.89 -10.39 2.39
C ARG A 5 4.78 -8.90 2.06
N VAL A 6 3.71 -8.55 1.36
CA VAL A 6 3.57 -7.19 0.85
C VAL A 6 2.15 -6.70 1.13
N PHE A 7 2.04 -5.66 1.95
CA PHE A 7 0.79 -4.99 2.28
C PHE A 7 0.55 -3.84 1.33
N VAL A 8 -0.59 -3.86 0.64
CA VAL A 8 -0.95 -2.85 -0.37
C VAL A 8 -2.23 -2.11 0.03
N ASP A 9 -2.25 -0.81 -0.21
CA ASP A 9 -3.43 0.03 -0.06
C ASP A 9 -4.31 0.02 -1.34
N THR A 10 -5.44 0.74 -1.27
CA THR A 10 -6.35 0.96 -2.40
C THR A 10 -5.64 1.58 -3.61
N ASN A 11 -4.81 2.60 -3.38
CA ASN A 11 -4.19 3.37 -4.46
C ASN A 11 -3.19 2.54 -5.27
N VAL A 12 -2.47 1.64 -4.60
CA VAL A 12 -1.51 0.73 -5.23
C VAL A 12 -2.22 -0.36 -6.03
N ILE A 13 -3.30 -0.93 -5.50
CA ILE A 13 -4.13 -1.90 -6.25
C ILE A 13 -4.62 -1.24 -7.55
N LEU A 14 -5.23 -0.05 -7.46
CA LEU A 14 -5.77 0.66 -8.61
C LEU A 14 -4.70 1.00 -9.65
N GLU A 15 -3.53 1.48 -9.22
CA GLU A 15 -2.44 1.81 -10.14
C GLU A 15 -1.85 0.56 -10.80
N ALA A 16 -1.65 -0.52 -10.03
CA ALA A 16 -1.11 -1.77 -10.55
C ALA A 16 -2.04 -2.41 -11.60
N HIS A 17 -3.36 -2.31 -11.42
CA HIS A 17 -4.35 -2.67 -12.43
C HIS A 17 -4.27 -1.73 -13.64
N ARG A 18 -4.20 -0.42 -13.43
CA ARG A 18 -4.15 0.57 -14.51
C ARG A 18 -2.97 0.35 -15.46
N VAL A 19 -1.78 0.07 -14.94
CA VAL A 19 -0.58 -0.16 -15.75
C VAL A 19 -0.41 -1.61 -16.18
N GLY A 20 -1.22 -2.53 -15.65
CA GLY A 20 -1.20 -3.95 -16.00
C GLY A 20 -0.05 -4.73 -15.35
N CYS A 21 0.44 -4.31 -14.17
CA CYS A 21 1.49 -5.04 -13.44
C CYS A 21 0.96 -5.92 -12.29
N TRP A 22 -0.34 -5.84 -11.96
CA TRP A 22 -0.95 -6.58 -10.84
C TRP A 22 -0.64 -8.09 -10.84
N ASN A 23 -0.85 -8.78 -11.97
CA ASN A 23 -0.62 -10.22 -12.05
C ASN A 23 0.86 -10.61 -11.86
N ALA A 24 1.79 -9.76 -12.30
CA ALA A 24 3.22 -10.02 -12.14
C ALA A 24 3.64 -9.92 -10.67
N ILE A 25 3.16 -8.89 -9.96
CA ILE A 25 3.47 -8.73 -8.53
C ILE A 25 2.83 -9.84 -7.70
N CYS A 26 1.57 -10.22 -7.95
CA CYS A 26 0.92 -11.34 -7.25
C CYS A 26 1.56 -12.70 -7.56
N GLY A 27 2.24 -12.84 -8.71
CA GLY A 27 2.99 -14.05 -9.05
C GLY A 27 4.35 -14.14 -8.34
N SER A 28 4.86 -13.03 -7.80
CA SER A 28 6.21 -12.93 -7.24
C SER A 28 6.21 -12.75 -5.71
N PHE A 29 5.14 -12.15 -5.16
CA PHE A 29 5.04 -11.75 -3.77
C PHE A 29 3.76 -12.25 -3.11
N SER A 30 3.79 -12.39 -1.78
CA SER A 30 2.61 -12.71 -0.99
C SER A 30 1.83 -11.42 -0.70
N ILE A 31 0.98 -10.99 -1.64
CA ILE A 31 0.23 -9.73 -1.52
C ILE A 31 -0.92 -9.89 -0.52
N GLU A 32 -0.98 -9.00 0.47
CA GLU A 32 -2.00 -8.93 1.51
C GLU A 32 -2.60 -7.52 1.59
N THR A 33 -3.83 -7.42 2.06
CA THR A 33 -4.50 -6.12 2.27
C THR A 33 -5.65 -6.24 3.28
N VAL A 34 -6.37 -5.16 3.53
CA VAL A 34 -7.56 -5.13 4.38
C VAL A 34 -8.83 -5.03 3.55
N GLU A 35 -9.95 -5.46 4.13
CA GLU A 35 -11.26 -5.49 3.47
C GLU A 35 -11.76 -4.13 3.00
N LYS A 36 -11.37 -3.06 3.71
CA LYS A 36 -11.69 -1.70 3.29
C LYS A 36 -11.02 -1.37 1.95
N CYS A 37 -9.74 -1.72 1.78
CA CYS A 37 -9.01 -1.48 0.54
C CYS A 37 -9.56 -2.29 -0.64
N VAL A 38 -9.97 -3.55 -0.41
CA VAL A 38 -10.65 -4.35 -1.43
C VAL A 38 -11.93 -3.66 -1.89
N ARG A 39 -12.77 -3.25 -0.94
CA ARG A 39 -14.05 -2.59 -1.23
C ARG A 39 -13.84 -1.30 -2.03
N GLU A 40 -12.92 -0.46 -1.60
CA GLU A 40 -12.65 0.82 -2.28
C GLU A 40 -12.09 0.62 -3.69
N SER A 41 -11.28 -0.42 -3.88
CA SER A 41 -10.72 -0.77 -5.19
C SER A 41 -11.80 -1.25 -6.16
N THR A 42 -12.89 -1.86 -5.67
CA THR A 42 -13.94 -2.47 -6.50
C THR A 42 -15.21 -1.61 -6.61
N SER A 43 -15.44 -0.67 -5.70
CA SER A 43 -16.67 0.15 -5.62
C SER A 43 -16.58 1.52 -6.31
N GLY A 44 -15.53 1.80 -7.07
CA GLY A 44 -15.34 3.11 -7.72
C GLY A 44 -16.51 3.49 -8.66
N ASN A 45 -16.71 4.78 -8.89
CA ASN A 45 -17.76 5.27 -9.80
C ASN A 45 -17.29 5.21 -11.27
N PRO A 46 -17.95 4.42 -12.15
CA PRO A 46 -17.59 4.31 -13.56
C PRO A 46 -17.67 5.61 -14.36
N ASP A 47 -18.51 6.56 -13.93
CA ASP A 47 -18.70 7.84 -14.62
C ASP A 47 -17.57 8.85 -14.34
N LYS A 48 -16.68 8.55 -13.38
CA LYS A 48 -15.55 9.43 -13.05
C LYS A 48 -14.41 9.24 -14.06
N PRO A 49 -13.86 10.33 -14.63
CA PRO A 49 -12.65 10.27 -15.43
C PRO A 49 -11.51 9.58 -14.68
N GLY A 50 -10.85 8.62 -15.32
CA GLY A 50 -9.76 7.85 -14.70
C GLY A 50 -10.22 6.69 -13.82
N TYR A 51 -11.51 6.32 -13.85
CA TYR A 51 -12.00 5.07 -13.26
C TYR A 51 -11.22 3.86 -13.79
N ILE A 52 -10.79 3.01 -12.86
CA ILE A 52 -10.14 1.73 -13.16
C ILE A 52 -11.10 0.64 -12.72
N HIS A 53 -11.46 -0.23 -13.66
CA HIS A 53 -12.28 -1.38 -13.34
C HIS A 53 -11.41 -2.47 -12.69
N VAL A 54 -11.79 -2.87 -11.48
CA VAL A 54 -11.19 -3.98 -10.75
C VAL A 54 -12.31 -4.95 -10.37
N SER A 55 -12.24 -6.17 -10.88
CA SER A 55 -13.17 -7.24 -10.50
C SER A 55 -12.84 -7.72 -9.10
N GLU A 56 -13.82 -7.71 -8.19
CA GLU A 56 -13.60 -8.16 -6.81
C GLU A 56 -13.17 -9.63 -6.75
N ASN A 57 -13.78 -10.49 -7.58
CA ASN A 57 -13.44 -11.91 -7.62
C ASN A 57 -12.00 -12.11 -8.08
N GLU A 58 -11.59 -11.46 -9.18
CA GLU A 58 -10.23 -11.57 -9.70
C GLU A 58 -9.20 -10.98 -8.72
N LEU A 59 -9.55 -9.90 -8.03
CA LEU A 59 -8.70 -9.29 -7.02
C LEU A 59 -8.48 -10.27 -5.86
N ARG A 60 -9.56 -10.81 -5.29
CA ARG A 60 -9.49 -11.75 -4.15
C ARG A 60 -8.77 -13.05 -4.49
N GLU A 61 -8.94 -13.58 -5.70
CA GLU A 61 -8.23 -14.79 -6.16
C GLU A 61 -6.71 -14.62 -6.21
N ARG A 62 -6.23 -13.38 -6.35
CA ARG A 62 -4.79 -13.06 -6.44
C ARG A 62 -4.17 -12.64 -5.11
N LEU A 63 -4.99 -12.24 -4.14
CA LEU A 63 -4.53 -11.88 -2.81
C LEU A 63 -4.22 -13.15 -2.00
N THR A 64 -3.09 -13.12 -1.29
CA THR A 64 -2.70 -14.20 -0.37
C THR A 64 -3.57 -14.19 0.88
N SER A 65 -3.90 -12.99 1.39
CA SER A 65 -4.80 -12.81 2.52
C SER A 65 -5.52 -11.47 2.44
N VAL A 66 -6.76 -11.44 2.94
CA VAL A 66 -7.53 -10.21 3.15
C VAL A 66 -7.96 -10.16 4.62
N HIS A 67 -7.59 -9.08 5.29
CA HIS A 67 -7.75 -8.96 6.73
C HIS A 67 -8.98 -8.11 7.09
N GLN A 68 -9.76 -8.61 8.04
CA GLN A 68 -10.78 -7.80 8.72
C GLN A 68 -10.10 -7.00 9.83
N VAL A 69 -10.49 -5.74 9.98
CA VAL A 69 -9.96 -4.85 11.02
C VAL A 69 -11.10 -4.40 11.90
N SER A 70 -10.97 -4.67 13.19
CA SER A 70 -11.94 -4.26 14.20
C SER A 70 -11.77 -2.79 14.58
N GLN A 71 -12.86 -2.17 15.06
CA GLN A 71 -12.79 -0.81 15.58
C GLN A 71 -11.80 -0.68 16.74
N ALA A 72 -11.63 -1.74 17.55
CA ALA A 72 -10.68 -1.74 18.65
C ALA A 72 -9.23 -1.62 18.17
N GLU A 73 -8.86 -2.28 17.07
CA GLU A 73 -7.52 -2.18 16.47
C GLU A 73 -7.25 -0.76 15.95
N ILE A 74 -8.23 -0.14 15.27
CA ILE A 74 -8.15 1.24 14.79
C ILE A 74 -7.95 2.21 15.97
N VAL A 75 -8.78 2.08 17.01
CA VAL A 75 -8.69 2.93 18.21
C VAL A 75 -7.35 2.73 18.91
N LYS A 76 -6.84 1.50 19.01
CA LYS A 76 -5.52 1.21 19.60
C LYS A 76 -4.41 1.95 18.85
N LEU A 77 -4.43 1.94 17.51
CA LEU A 77 -3.48 2.70 16.69
C LEU A 77 -3.60 4.19 16.97
N VAL A 78 -4.78 4.78 16.78
CA VAL A 78 -4.96 6.25 16.84
C VAL A 78 -4.70 6.81 18.23
N LEU A 79 -5.02 6.08 19.31
CA LEU A 79 -4.70 6.52 20.67
C LEU A 79 -3.20 6.45 20.98
N SER A 80 -2.46 5.55 20.34
CA SER A 80 -1.00 5.44 20.48
C SER A 80 -0.28 6.44 19.56
N HIS A 81 -0.86 6.72 18.41
CA HIS A 81 -0.29 7.44 17.27
C HIS A 81 -1.35 8.35 16.65
N SER A 82 -1.56 9.52 17.25
CA SER A 82 -2.64 10.45 16.88
C SER A 82 -2.52 11.02 15.45
N GLU A 83 -1.31 11.02 14.89
CA GLU A 83 -1.01 11.32 13.50
C GLU A 83 -1.72 10.38 12.51
N CYS A 84 -2.06 9.16 12.94
CA CYS A 84 -2.80 8.21 12.11
C CYS A 84 -4.30 8.54 11.96
N TYR A 85 -4.80 9.54 12.70
CA TYR A 85 -6.21 9.95 12.61
C TYR A 85 -6.58 10.59 11.26
N VAL A 86 -5.62 11.23 10.60
CA VAL A 86 -5.86 11.96 9.34
C VAL A 86 -5.76 11.08 8.09
N LEU A 87 -5.37 9.82 8.25
CA LEU A 87 -5.29 8.85 7.17
C LEU A 87 -6.69 8.54 6.63
N ASP A 88 -6.76 8.16 5.36
CA ASP A 88 -8.02 7.63 4.84
C ASP A 88 -8.38 6.29 5.49
N ASP A 89 -9.65 5.91 5.42
CA ASP A 89 -10.19 4.73 6.08
C ASP A 89 -9.43 3.44 5.71
N GLY A 90 -8.98 3.31 4.46
CA GLY A 90 -8.26 2.14 3.96
C GLY A 90 -6.87 2.06 4.56
N GLU A 91 -6.12 3.16 4.47
CA GLU A 91 -4.77 3.28 5.03
C GLU A 91 -4.75 3.13 6.55
N GLN A 92 -5.70 3.79 7.24
CA GLN A 92 -5.82 3.70 8.69
C GLN A 92 -6.07 2.26 9.12
N GLN A 93 -6.96 1.53 8.45
CA GLN A 93 -7.21 0.12 8.74
C GLN A 93 -6.00 -0.76 8.44
N LEU A 94 -5.29 -0.51 7.33
CA LEU A 94 -4.08 -1.25 6.97
C LEU A 94 -3.00 -1.10 8.04
N LEU A 95 -2.71 0.14 8.45
CA LEU A 95 -1.73 0.41 9.51
C LEU A 95 -2.21 -0.13 10.87
N ALA A 96 -3.50 -0.06 11.17
CA ALA A 96 -4.05 -0.60 12.41
C ALA A 96 -3.88 -2.12 12.49
N ARG A 97 -4.05 -2.83 11.36
CA ARG A 97 -3.82 -4.27 11.26
C ARG A 97 -2.35 -4.61 11.56
N LEU A 98 -1.42 -3.91 10.91
CA LEU A 98 0.01 -4.08 11.11
C LEU A 98 0.41 -3.82 12.57
N TYR A 99 -0.14 -2.76 13.17
CA TYR A 99 0.10 -2.39 14.56
C TYR A 99 -0.47 -3.41 15.56
N ALA A 100 -1.66 -3.95 15.27
CA ALA A 100 -2.38 -4.83 16.18
C ALA A 100 -1.75 -6.21 16.33
N ASP A 101 -1.28 -6.80 15.22
CA ASP A 101 -0.67 -8.14 15.24
C ASP A 101 0.77 -8.14 15.77
N GLU A 102 1.30 -6.97 16.19
CA GLU A 102 2.72 -6.78 16.48
C GLU A 102 3.61 -7.24 15.31
N ILE A 103 3.04 -7.20 14.10
CA ILE A 103 3.76 -7.35 12.85
C ILE A 103 4.51 -6.04 12.66
N LEU A 104 5.61 -5.90 13.39
CA LEU A 104 6.57 -4.85 13.14
C LEU A 104 7.02 -5.04 11.69
N PRO A 105 6.80 -4.05 10.81
CA PRO A 105 7.32 -4.12 9.46
C PRO A 105 8.83 -4.33 9.54
N SER A 106 9.29 -5.55 9.23
CA SER A 106 10.71 -5.89 9.08
C SER A 106 11.08 -5.79 7.60
N GLN A 107 12.35 -6.06 7.27
CA GLN A 107 12.77 -6.23 5.88
C GLN A 107 11.99 -7.35 5.14
N ASP A 108 11.19 -8.16 5.83
CA ASP A 108 10.39 -9.25 5.25
C ASP A 108 8.93 -8.83 4.96
N ILE A 109 8.55 -7.60 5.33
CA ILE A 109 7.18 -7.09 5.25
C ILE A 109 7.18 -5.69 4.67
N LEU A 110 6.83 -5.60 3.39
CA LEU A 110 6.80 -4.33 2.67
C LEU A 110 5.42 -3.68 2.75
N VAL A 111 5.37 -2.36 2.92
CA VAL A 111 4.12 -1.59 2.81
C VAL A 111 4.18 -0.67 1.61
N LEU A 112 3.13 -0.69 0.79
CA LEU A 112 2.98 0.18 -0.36
C LEU A 112 1.79 1.10 -0.15
N THR A 113 2.08 2.37 0.10
CA THR A 113 1.16 3.49 -0.08
C THR A 113 1.97 4.69 -0.61
N PRO A 114 1.47 5.38 -1.64
CA PRO A 114 2.07 6.62 -2.13
C PRO A 114 1.60 7.85 -1.33
N ASP A 115 0.76 7.69 -0.31
CA ASP A 115 0.20 8.82 0.44
C ASP A 115 1.23 9.42 1.40
N LYS A 116 1.25 10.75 1.44
CA LYS A 116 2.21 11.48 2.27
C LYS A 116 1.91 11.38 3.75
N ALA A 117 0.63 11.44 4.14
CA ALA A 117 0.23 11.29 5.54
C ALA A 117 0.59 9.89 6.04
N ALA A 118 0.40 8.85 5.23
CA ALA A 118 0.82 7.50 5.58
C ALA A 118 2.35 7.37 5.71
N ILE A 119 3.14 8.02 4.83
CA ILE A 119 4.61 8.03 4.95
C ILE A 119 5.07 8.81 6.19
N ILE A 120 4.40 9.91 6.55
CA ILE A 120 4.68 10.65 7.78
C ILE A 120 4.34 9.79 9.01
N ALA A 121 3.17 9.15 9.05
CA ALA A 121 2.80 8.22 10.11
C ALA A 121 3.80 7.07 10.24
N ALA A 122 4.25 6.50 9.11
CA ALA A 122 5.28 5.45 9.10
C ALA A 122 6.60 5.89 9.73
N ARG A 123 6.99 7.17 9.61
CA ARG A 123 8.17 7.70 10.31
C ARG A 123 7.98 7.67 11.82
N GLU A 124 6.85 8.16 12.32
CA GLU A 124 6.57 8.21 13.76
C GLU A 124 6.42 6.81 14.37
N LEU A 125 5.94 5.85 13.56
CA LEU A 125 5.87 4.43 13.92
C LEU A 125 7.23 3.70 13.84
N GLY A 126 8.26 4.32 13.25
CA GLY A 126 9.56 3.69 13.02
C GLY A 126 9.58 2.64 11.91
N TRP A 127 8.64 2.71 10.96
CA TRP A 127 8.40 1.72 9.91
C TRP A 127 8.88 2.16 8.52
N LEU A 128 9.55 3.32 8.44
CA LEU A 128 9.90 3.93 7.16
C LEU A 128 10.81 3.05 6.28
N ASP A 129 11.65 2.21 6.89
CA ASP A 129 12.55 1.30 6.16
C ASP A 129 11.80 0.18 5.43
N SER A 130 10.60 -0.15 5.89
CA SER A 130 9.76 -1.23 5.35
C SER A 130 8.79 -0.72 4.27
N TRP A 131 8.80 0.59 3.97
CA TRP A 131 8.04 1.15 2.85
C TRP A 131 8.75 0.88 1.52
N THR A 132 8.02 0.42 0.50
CA THR A 132 8.57 0.27 -0.86
C THR A 132 7.68 0.96 -1.89
N SER A 133 8.21 1.14 -3.10
CA SER A 133 7.46 1.70 -4.23
C SER A 133 6.90 0.60 -5.12
N LEU A 134 5.79 0.89 -5.81
CA LEU A 134 5.25 -0.03 -6.81
C LEU A 134 6.23 -0.24 -7.99
N ASP A 135 7.02 0.78 -8.37
CA ASP A 135 8.10 0.62 -9.38
C ASP A 135 9.16 -0.39 -8.93
N ALA A 136 9.64 -0.31 -7.68
CA ALA A 136 10.61 -1.26 -7.16
C ALA A 136 10.04 -2.69 -7.18
N LEU A 137 8.83 -2.88 -6.64
CA LEU A 137 8.16 -4.17 -6.57
C LEU A 137 7.89 -4.75 -7.97
N ALA A 138 7.37 -3.93 -8.88
CA ALA A 138 7.08 -4.36 -10.26
C ALA A 138 8.36 -4.72 -11.02
N ARG A 139 9.45 -3.98 -10.81
CA ARG A 139 10.75 -4.29 -11.43
C ARG A 139 11.31 -5.62 -10.96
N GLU A 140 11.21 -5.90 -9.65
CA GLU A 140 11.62 -7.18 -9.08
C GLU A 140 10.76 -8.34 -9.59
N ALA A 141 9.46 -8.11 -9.76
CA ALA A 141 8.54 -9.04 -10.43
C ALA A 141 8.78 -9.21 -11.95
N GLY A 142 9.83 -8.60 -12.51
CA GLY A 142 10.21 -8.74 -13.91
C GLY A 142 9.36 -7.92 -14.89
N VAL A 143 8.63 -6.92 -14.41
CA VAL A 143 7.78 -6.07 -15.27
C VAL A 143 8.63 -5.24 -16.23
N GLY A 144 8.26 -5.27 -17.51
CA GLY A 144 8.99 -4.59 -18.57
C GLY A 144 9.02 -3.06 -18.42
N ARG A 145 10.13 -2.44 -18.82
CA ARG A 145 10.36 -0.98 -18.72
C ARG A 145 9.27 -0.12 -19.36
N ALA A 146 8.60 -0.63 -20.40
CA ALA A 146 7.51 0.08 -21.07
C ALA A 146 6.27 0.24 -20.18
N ILE A 147 5.98 -0.73 -19.31
CA ILE A 147 4.91 -0.65 -18.31
C ILE A 147 5.34 0.28 -17.18
N LEU A 148 6.57 0.12 -16.66
CA LEU A 148 7.07 0.95 -15.55
C LEU A 148 7.08 2.45 -15.88
N ARG A 149 7.35 2.83 -17.14
CA ARG A 149 7.27 4.23 -17.60
C ARG A 149 5.86 4.84 -17.55
N GLN A 150 4.82 4.02 -17.44
CA GLN A 150 3.45 4.47 -17.34
C GLN A 150 3.03 4.74 -15.90
N LEU A 151 3.80 4.31 -14.89
CA LEU A 151 3.53 4.59 -13.48
C LEU A 151 3.49 6.10 -13.24
N ARG A 152 2.46 6.56 -12.54
CA ARG A 152 2.42 7.96 -12.07
C ARG A 152 3.55 8.19 -11.09
N THR A 153 4.03 9.43 -11.03
CA THR A 153 5.25 9.81 -10.31
C THR A 153 5.27 9.31 -8.86
N GLN A 154 4.15 9.37 -8.13
CA GLN A 154 4.09 8.97 -6.73
C GLN A 154 4.31 7.47 -6.47
N TYR A 155 4.22 6.63 -7.50
CA TYR A 155 4.47 5.20 -7.42
C TYR A 155 5.89 4.81 -7.83
N GLN A 156 6.70 5.79 -8.25
CA GLN A 156 8.08 5.60 -8.67
C GLN A 156 9.02 5.62 -7.47
N ASP A 157 10.09 4.82 -7.55
CA ASP A 157 11.05 4.68 -6.46
C ASP A 157 11.78 5.98 -6.13
N ALA A 158 12.11 6.75 -7.16
CA ALA A 158 12.75 8.07 -7.01
C ALA A 158 11.87 9.06 -6.23
N TRP A 159 10.55 9.01 -6.43
CA TRP A 159 9.63 9.87 -5.69
C TRP A 159 9.56 9.45 -4.23
N LEU A 160 9.39 8.15 -3.95
CA LEU A 160 9.34 7.64 -2.59
C LEU A 160 10.63 7.98 -1.84
N SER A 161 11.80 7.72 -2.44
CA SER A 161 13.11 8.03 -1.86
C SER A 161 13.26 9.52 -1.51
N SER A 162 12.86 10.41 -2.43
CA SER A 162 12.84 11.85 -2.18
C SER A 162 11.86 12.23 -1.06
N THR A 163 10.66 11.64 -1.03
CA THR A 163 9.64 11.92 -0.02
C THR A 163 10.08 11.45 1.37
N LYS A 164 10.61 10.22 1.49
CA LYS A 164 11.21 9.70 2.72
C LYS A 164 12.30 10.63 3.24
N THR A 165 13.20 11.08 2.36
CA THR A 165 14.27 12.02 2.72
C THR A 165 13.70 13.32 3.28
N LYS A 166 12.69 13.91 2.64
CA LYS A 166 12.06 15.16 3.12
C LYS A 166 11.36 14.98 4.46
N VAL A 167 10.69 13.85 4.67
CA VAL A 167 10.03 13.50 5.93
C VAL A 167 11.07 13.33 7.06
N VAL A 168 12.17 12.63 6.81
CA VAL A 168 13.27 12.47 7.78
C VAL A 168 13.90 13.82 8.14
N LEU A 169 14.11 14.70 7.16
CA LEU A 169 14.67 16.04 7.36
C LEU A 169 13.68 17.06 7.97
N GLY A 170 12.42 16.66 8.21
CA GLY A 170 11.37 17.57 8.73
C GLY A 170 10.94 18.66 7.74
N ALA A 171 11.23 18.48 6.44
CA ALA A 171 10.82 19.39 5.37
C ALA A 171 9.38 19.10 4.86
N LEU A 172 8.77 18.02 5.35
CA LEU A 172 7.36 17.66 5.19
C LEU A 172 6.81 17.35 6.58
N THR A 173 5.73 18.02 6.95
CA THR A 173 5.02 17.88 8.23
C THR A 173 3.53 17.89 7.98
#